data_AF-A0A0L0F9V5-F1
#
_entry.id   AF-A0A0L0F9V5-F1
#
_cell.length_a   1.000
_cell.length_b   1.000
_cell.length_c   1.000
_cell.angle_alpha   90.00
_cell.angle_beta   90.00
_cell.angle_gamma   90.00
#
_symmetry.space_group_name_H-M   'P 1'
#
loop_
_entity.id
_entity.type
_entity.pdbx_description
1 polymer ?
#
loop_
_entity_poly.entity_id
_entity_poly.type
_entity_poly.pdbx_seq_one_letter_code
_entity_poly.pdbx_strand_id
1 'polypeptide(L)'
;PLLSVSTSAADKPFLQYTPGDVCAVLPSNPPELVDWFLGYLNLDGQSEFILTAGDPKDVHLNFPPVHRLPDGVNVRNLLTHYLDLHARPRG
;
A
#
# COMPACT_ATOMS: atom_id res chain seq x y z
N PRO A 1 -1.86 -31.28 -17.11
CA PRO A 1 -1.15 -30.31 -17.96
C PRO A 1 -0.79 -29.05 -17.16
N LEU A 2 0.48 -28.91 -16.80
CA LEU A 2 0.99 -27.70 -16.15
C LEU A 2 1.10 -26.59 -17.19
N LEU A 3 0.38 -25.49 -17.00
CA LEU A 3 0.47 -24.31 -17.85
C LEU A 3 1.76 -23.56 -17.49
N SER A 4 2.79 -23.67 -18.32
CA SER A 4 4.00 -22.84 -18.19
C SER A 4 3.88 -21.61 -19.09
N VAL A 5 3.71 -20.43 -18.48
CA VAL A 5 3.83 -19.15 -19.18
C VAL A 5 5.30 -18.74 -19.13
N SER A 6 5.98 -18.77 -20.28
CA SER A 6 7.38 -18.38 -20.42
C SER A 6 7.46 -16.93 -20.88
N THR A 7 7.87 -16.03 -19.98
CA THR A 7 8.39 -14.71 -20.37
C THR A 7 9.81 -14.58 -19.84
N SER A 8 10.75 -14.46 -20.77
CA SER A 8 12.19 -14.33 -20.55
C SER A 8 12.53 -13.02 -19.82
N ALA A 9 12.96 -13.12 -18.57
CA ALA A 9 13.83 -12.15 -17.91
C ALA A 9 14.57 -12.87 -16.76
N ALA A 10 15.90 -12.69 -16.73
CA ALA A 10 16.87 -13.42 -15.91
C ALA A 10 16.51 -13.59 -14.41
N ASP A 11 16.82 -14.80 -13.90
CA ASP A 11 17.07 -15.19 -12.50
C ASP A 11 16.12 -14.69 -11.41
N LYS A 12 14.81 -14.92 -11.58
CA LYS A 12 13.91 -15.11 -10.44
C LYS A 12 13.34 -16.52 -10.47
N PRO A 13 13.34 -17.28 -9.36
CA PRO A 13 12.61 -18.52 -9.32
C PRO A 13 11.15 -18.21 -9.66
N PHE A 14 10.62 -18.87 -10.69
CA PHE A 14 9.20 -18.79 -11.01
C PHE A 14 8.42 -19.12 -9.74
N LEU A 15 7.44 -18.28 -9.40
CA LEU A 15 6.53 -18.55 -8.29
C LEU A 15 5.84 -19.90 -8.56
N GLN A 16 6.18 -20.92 -7.77
CA GLN A 16 5.54 -22.23 -7.88
C GLN A 16 4.23 -22.21 -7.10
N TYR A 17 3.17 -22.72 -7.70
CA TYR A 17 1.86 -22.84 -7.07
C TYR A 17 1.17 -24.13 -7.51
N THR A 18 0.23 -24.58 -6.69
CA THR A 18 -0.61 -25.76 -6.89
C THR A 18 -2.08 -25.32 -7.05
N PRO A 19 -2.92 -26.03 -7.83
CA PRO A 19 -4.35 -25.74 -7.87
C PRO A 19 -4.96 -25.77 -6.46
N GLY A 20 -5.61 -24.67 -6.07
CA GLY A 20 -6.12 -24.45 -4.72
C GLY A 20 -5.33 -23.42 -3.91
N ASP A 21 -4.12 -23.06 -4.34
CA ASP A 21 -3.34 -21.98 -3.73
C ASP A 21 -4.01 -20.61 -3.95
N VAL A 22 -3.81 -19.71 -2.98
CA VAL A 22 -4.34 -18.35 -3.00
C VAL A 22 -3.20 -17.37 -3.24
N CYS A 23 -3.42 -16.43 -4.15
CA CYS A 23 -2.53 -15.29 -4.36
C CYS A 23 -3.10 -14.05 -3.67
N ALA A 24 -2.27 -13.35 -2.91
CA ALA A 24 -2.60 -12.04 -2.39
C ALA A 24 -2.22 -10.97 -3.43
N VAL A 25 -3.16 -10.11 -3.78
CA VAL A 25 -2.92 -8.93 -4.62
C VAL A 25 -3.00 -7.70 -3.74
N LEU A 26 -1.97 -6.86 -3.78
CA LEU A 26 -1.98 -5.57 -3.09
C LEU A 26 -2.68 -4.54 -3.99
N PRO A 27 -3.87 -4.05 -3.60
CA PRO A 27 -4.63 -3.12 -4.43
C PRO A 27 -4.04 -1.71 -4.35
N SER A 28 -4.61 -0.81 -5.14
CA SER A 28 -4.36 0.63 -5.04
C SER A 28 -5.66 1.39 -5.28
N ASN A 29 -5.83 2.51 -4.60
CA ASN A 29 -7.00 3.35 -4.78
C ASN A 29 -6.98 3.99 -6.19
N PRO A 30 -8.15 4.15 -6.83
CA PRO A 30 -8.23 4.80 -8.14
C PRO A 30 -7.71 6.24 -8.11
N PRO A 31 -6.96 6.71 -9.14
CA PRO A 31 -6.41 8.07 -9.16
C PRO A 31 -7.44 9.17 -8.93
N GLU A 32 -8.63 9.04 -9.52
CA GLU A 32 -9.74 9.98 -9.38
C GLU A 32 -10.25 10.10 -7.95
N LEU A 33 -10.24 9.01 -7.18
CA LEU A 33 -10.61 9.02 -5.77
C LEU A 33 -9.54 9.72 -4.93
N VAL A 34 -8.26 9.46 -5.24
CA VAL A 34 -7.14 10.10 -4.56
C VAL A 34 -7.14 11.61 -4.82
N ASP A 35 -7.35 12.03 -6.07
CA ASP A 35 -7.44 13.44 -6.45
C ASP A 35 -8.61 14.14 -5.76
N TRP A 36 -9.78 13.49 -5.73
CA TRP A 36 -10.93 14.00 -5.00
C TRP A 36 -10.63 14.17 -3.51
N PHE A 37 -10.00 13.18 -2.88
CA PHE A 37 -9.70 13.21 -1.44
C PHE A 37 -8.68 14.29 -1.08
N LEU A 38 -7.63 14.45 -1.90
CA LEU A 38 -6.65 15.53 -1.77
C LEU A 38 -7.32 16.89 -1.88
N GLY A 39 -8.21 17.08 -2.87
CA GLY A 39 -8.96 18.31 -3.04
C GLY A 39 -9.94 18.59 -1.89
N TYR A 40 -10.65 17.56 -1.43
CA TYR A 40 -11.62 17.67 -0.34
C TYR A 40 -10.99 18.14 0.98
N LEU A 41 -9.80 17.64 1.30
CA LEU A 41 -9.05 18.04 2.50
C LEU A 41 -8.06 19.18 2.27
N ASN A 42 -7.97 19.70 1.04
CA ASN A 42 -7.00 20.72 0.63
C ASN A 42 -5.55 20.35 0.99
N LEU A 43 -5.14 19.13 0.65
CA LEU A 43 -3.80 18.59 0.91
C LEU A 43 -2.89 18.70 -0.32
N ASP A 44 -1.60 18.98 -0.08
CA ASP A 44 -0.57 18.85 -1.12
C ASP A 44 -0.15 17.38 -1.26
N GLY A 45 -0.51 16.76 -2.38
CA GLY A 45 -0.17 15.38 -2.68
C GLY A 45 1.33 15.11 -2.84
N GLN A 46 2.15 16.12 -3.15
CA GLN A 46 3.59 15.96 -3.32
C GLN A 46 4.38 16.18 -2.03
N SER A 47 3.72 16.63 -0.95
CA SER A 47 4.40 16.82 0.33
C SER A 47 4.88 15.48 0.87
N GLU A 48 6.18 15.39 1.12
CA GLU A 48 6.77 14.31 1.89
C GLU A 48 6.48 14.50 3.39
N PHE A 49 6.47 13.40 4.14
CA PHE A 49 6.26 13.44 5.59
C PHE A 49 7.02 12.31 6.27
N ILE A 50 7.20 12.46 7.58
CA ILE A 50 7.70 11.40 8.47
C ILE A 50 6.65 11.22 9.55
N LEU A 51 6.16 9.99 9.71
CA LEU A 51 5.35 9.64 10.87
C LEU A 51 6.30 9.17 11.98
N THR A 52 6.10 9.67 13.19
CA THR A 52 6.83 9.22 14.38
C THR A 52 5.83 8.87 15.47
N ALA A 53 6.13 7.82 16.25
CA ALA A 53 5.30 7.46 17.39
C ALA A 53 5.39 8.59 18.44
N GLY A 54 4.23 9.06 18.92
CA GLY A 54 4.16 10.09 19.96
C GLY A 54 4.63 9.59 21.33
N ASP A 55 4.43 8.30 21.63
CA ASP A 55 4.98 7.61 22.81
C ASP A 55 5.84 6.41 22.35
N PRO A 56 7.09 6.28 22.83
CA PRO A 56 7.94 5.12 22.56
C PRO A 56 7.33 3.76 22.95
N LYS A 57 6.36 3.73 23.87
CA LYS A 57 5.65 2.51 24.28
C LYS A 57 4.58 2.06 23.27
N ASP A 58 4.14 2.97 22.40
CA ASP A 58 3.10 2.73 21.39
C ASP A 58 3.67 2.16 20.08
N VAL A 59 4.97 1.91 20.01
CA VAL A 59 5.66 1.32 18.85
C VAL A 59 5.08 -0.05 18.45
N HIS A 60 4.38 -0.72 19.37
CA HIS A 60 3.72 -2.00 19.14
C HIS A 60 2.28 -1.91 18.59
N LEU A 61 1.72 -0.71 18.38
CA LEU A 61 0.39 -0.56 17.81
C LEU A 61 0.44 -0.89 16.30
N ASN A 62 -0.12 -2.06 15.97
CA ASN A 62 -0.18 -2.67 14.64
C ASN A 62 -1.17 -1.97 13.69
N PHE A 63 -1.06 -0.66 13.44
CA PHE A 63 -1.95 0.02 12.50
C PHE A 63 -1.36 1.32 11.92
N PRO A 64 -1.31 1.43 10.58
CA PRO A 64 -0.30 0.71 9.80
C PRO A 64 1.07 1.04 10.41
N PRO A 65 2.03 0.09 10.49
CA PRO A 65 3.23 0.35 11.25
C PRO A 65 3.91 1.55 10.61
N VAL A 66 4.07 2.61 11.39
CA VAL A 66 4.86 3.79 11.05
C VAL A 66 6.24 3.37 10.50
N HIS A 67 6.71 2.21 10.97
CA HIS A 67 7.92 1.46 10.57
C HIS A 67 7.83 0.71 9.22
N ARG A 68 6.72 0.79 8.47
CA ARG A 68 6.49 0.07 7.19
C ARG A 68 6.24 0.98 6.00
N LEU A 69 6.08 2.29 6.19
CA LEU A 69 6.12 3.20 5.06
C LEU A 69 7.58 3.28 4.57
N PRO A 70 7.83 3.11 3.26
CA PRO A 70 9.15 3.37 2.70
C PRO A 70 9.62 4.81 2.97
N ASP A 71 10.93 5.02 2.93
CA ASP A 71 11.48 6.37 2.94
C ASP A 71 11.00 7.16 1.71
N GLY A 72 10.72 8.45 1.88
CA GLY A 72 10.30 9.34 0.79
C GLY A 72 8.86 9.16 0.32
N VAL A 73 7.97 8.59 1.15
CA VAL A 73 6.53 8.53 0.85
C VAL A 73 5.93 9.94 0.95
N ASN A 74 5.29 10.39 -0.14
CA ASN A 74 4.45 11.59 -0.12
C ASN A 74 2.98 11.26 0.19
N VAL A 75 2.19 12.31 0.47
CA VAL A 75 0.77 12.18 0.80
C VAL A 75 -0.01 11.43 -0.28
N ARG A 76 0.30 11.63 -1.56
CA ARG A 76 -0.34 10.89 -2.65
C ARG A 76 -0.02 9.40 -2.58
N ASN A 77 1.24 9.02 -2.38
CA ASN A 77 1.62 7.61 -2.24
C ASN A 77 0.93 6.95 -1.05
N LEU A 78 0.83 7.65 0.08
CA LEU A 78 0.08 7.22 1.26
C LEU A 78 -1.37 6.88 0.90
N LEU A 79 -2.06 7.82 0.24
CA LEU A 79 -3.46 7.66 -0.16
C LEU A 79 -3.65 6.62 -1.26
N THR A 80 -2.70 6.44 -2.17
CA THR A 80 -2.83 5.48 -3.26
C THR A 80 -2.65 4.04 -2.78
N HIS A 81 -1.71 3.77 -1.88
CA HIS A 81 -1.24 2.40 -1.62
C HIS A 81 -1.38 1.90 -0.18
N TYR A 82 -1.55 2.80 0.79
CA TYR A 82 -1.37 2.43 2.21
C TYR A 82 -2.61 2.67 3.08
N LEU A 83 -3.60 3.43 2.60
CA LEU A 83 -4.85 3.68 3.30
C LEU A 83 -6.04 3.13 2.53
N ASP A 84 -7.01 2.58 3.26
CA ASP A 84 -8.28 2.14 2.69
C ASP A 84 -9.26 3.32 2.67
N LEU A 85 -9.47 3.91 1.49
CA LEU A 85 -10.39 5.03 1.28
C LEU A 85 -11.83 4.58 1.01
N HIS A 86 -12.06 3.29 0.80
CA HIS A 86 -13.37 2.72 0.55
C HIS A 86 -14.03 2.19 1.83
N ALA A 87 -13.25 1.93 2.87
CA ALA A 87 -13.76 1.50 4.16
C ALA A 87 -14.72 2.53 4.78
N ARG A 88 -15.75 2.02 5.46
CA ARG A 88 -16.57 2.85 6.32
C ARG A 88 -15.72 3.33 7.51
N PRO A 89 -15.63 4.66 7.76
CA PRO A 89 -14.93 5.16 8.94
C PRO A 89 -15.50 4.55 10.22
N ARG A 90 -14.62 4.17 11.15
CA ARG A 90 -15.01 3.76 12.50
C ARG A 90 -15.22 5.03 13.34
N GLY A 91 -16.34 5.08 14.06
CA GLY A 91 -16.68 6.13 15.02
C GLY A 91 -17.00 5.53 16.38
#